data_AF-A0A1A8IAK8-F1
#
_entry.id   AF-A0A1A8IAK8-F1
#
_cell.length_a   1.000
_cell.length_b   1.000
_cell.length_c   1.000
_cell.angle_alpha   90.00
_cell.angle_beta   90.00
_cell.angle_gamma   90.00
#
_symmetry.space_group_name_H-M   'P 1'
#
loop_
_entity.id
_entity.type
_entity.pdbx_description
1 polymer ?
#
loop_
_entity_poly.entity_id
_entity_poly.type
_entity_poly.pdbx_seq_one_letter_code
_entity_poly.pdbx_strand_id
1 'polypeptide(L)'
;VLNGLTPETRYQVSVFAIYGHGEGQPLDGEETTDISAANRAIVVSDETEKSMKVTWQPAPGNVVNYRVTYKPPGGRQLAAKAPGGTTSIVLRRLTPLTTYEITVVPVYRSGEGKAREGEGTTLS
;
A
#
# COMPACT_ATOMS: atom_id res chain seq x y z
N VAL A 1 1.55 -6.14 24.75
CA VAL A 1 1.93 -5.61 23.42
C VAL A 1 2.83 -6.64 22.76
N LEU A 2 2.47 -7.12 21.56
CA LEU A 2 3.30 -8.04 20.77
C LEU A 2 4.28 -7.22 19.92
N ASN A 3 5.56 -7.56 19.95
CA ASN A 3 6.62 -6.83 19.23
C ASN A 3 7.27 -7.74 18.17
N GLY A 4 7.85 -7.15 17.12
CA GLY A 4 8.60 -7.88 16.10
C GLY A 4 7.76 -8.65 15.08
N LEU A 5 6.46 -8.32 14.96
CA LEU A 5 5.59 -8.93 13.95
C LEU A 5 5.91 -8.41 12.55
N THR A 6 5.78 -9.26 11.54
CA THR A 6 5.95 -8.87 10.14
C THR A 6 4.79 -7.98 9.70
N PRO A 7 5.04 -6.80 9.10
CA PRO A 7 4.00 -5.91 8.56
C PRO A 7 3.10 -6.57 7.52
N GLU A 8 1.84 -6.14 7.46
CA GLU A 8 0.81 -6.65 6.52
C GLU A 8 0.56 -8.17 6.57
N THR A 9 0.90 -8.81 7.69
CA THR A 9 0.74 -10.26 7.89
C THR A 9 -0.37 -10.53 8.89
N ARG A 10 -1.24 -11.50 8.56
CA ARG A 10 -2.27 -12.00 9.48
C ARG A 10 -1.63 -12.91 10.53
N TYR A 11 -1.86 -12.61 11.79
CA TYR A 11 -1.48 -13.43 12.93
C TYR A 11 -2.72 -13.92 13.66
N GLN A 12 -2.69 -15.18 14.07
CA GLN A 12 -3.61 -15.72 15.07
C GLN A 12 -3.01 -15.45 16.45
N VAL A 13 -3.79 -14.85 17.33
CA VAL A 13 -3.40 -14.49 18.70
C VAL A 13 -4.31 -15.23 19.66
N SER A 14 -3.71 -16.01 20.56
CA SER A 14 -4.44 -16.73 21.61
C SER A 14 -4.05 -16.17 22.99
N VAL A 15 -5.05 -15.85 23.81
CA VAL A 15 -4.87 -15.34 25.18
C VAL A 15 -5.36 -16.39 26.16
N PHE A 16 -4.48 -16.85 27.05
CA PHE A 16 -4.79 -17.81 28.11
C PHE A 16 -4.91 -17.12 29.46
N ALA A 17 -5.89 -17.50 30.27
CA ALA A 17 -5.97 -17.10 31.68
C ALA A 17 -5.23 -18.13 32.55
N ILE A 18 -4.36 -17.70 33.47
CA ILE A 18 -3.67 -18.62 34.39
C ILE A 18 -4.30 -18.50 35.78
N TYR A 19 -4.81 -19.60 36.31
CA TYR A 19 -5.33 -19.71 37.67
C TYR A 19 -4.43 -20.63 38.51
N GLY A 20 -4.53 -20.54 39.84
CA GLY A 20 -3.74 -21.37 40.77
C GLY A 20 -3.98 -22.89 40.64
N HIS A 21 -4.96 -23.31 39.83
CA HIS A 21 -5.33 -24.70 39.54
C HIS A 21 -5.11 -25.09 38.06
N GLY A 22 -4.54 -24.21 37.22
CA GLY A 22 -4.23 -24.48 35.81
C GLY A 22 -4.57 -23.33 34.86
N GLU A 23 -4.26 -23.53 33.57
CA GLU A 23 -4.62 -22.61 32.50
C GLU A 23 -6.10 -22.79 32.09
N GLY A 24 -6.82 -21.69 31.94
CA GLY A 24 -8.18 -21.64 31.40
C GLY A 24 -8.22 -21.70 29.87
N GLN A 25 -9.43 -21.83 29.32
CA GLN A 25 -9.64 -21.90 27.87
C GLN A 25 -9.15 -20.63 27.15
N PRO A 26 -8.44 -20.75 26.01
CA PRO A 26 -7.93 -19.58 25.31
C PRO A 26 -9.06 -18.77 24.68
N LEU A 27 -8.84 -17.45 24.64
CA LEU A 27 -9.55 -16.55 23.74
C LEU A 27 -8.70 -16.35 22.49
N ASP A 28 -9.22 -16.82 21.35
CA ASP A 28 -8.56 -16.67 20.05
C ASP A 28 -9.07 -15.42 19.30
N GLY A 29 -8.16 -14.70 18.66
CA GLY A 29 -8.45 -13.59 17.75
C GLY A 29 -7.51 -13.59 16.55
N GLU A 30 -7.98 -13.10 15.41
CA GLU A 30 -7.12 -12.86 14.23
C GLU A 30 -6.88 -11.37 14.07
N GLU A 31 -5.61 -10.98 13.92
CA GLU A 31 -5.23 -9.58 13.70
C GLU A 31 -4.25 -9.47 12.54
N THR A 32 -4.39 -8.42 11.73
CA THR A 32 -3.44 -8.12 10.64
C THR A 32 -2.57 -6.94 11.04
N THR A 33 -1.26 -7.15 11.05
CA THR A 33 -0.30 -6.11 11.42
C THR A 33 -0.35 -4.91 10.49
N ASP A 34 0.08 -3.76 11.00
CA ASP A 34 0.08 -2.55 10.21
C ASP A 34 1.17 -2.54 9.12
N ILE A 35 0.97 -1.76 8.06
CA ILE A 35 1.99 -1.55 7.02
C ILE A 35 3.11 -0.68 7.59
N SER A 36 4.37 -1.09 7.38
CA SER A 36 5.54 -0.32 7.86
C SER A 36 5.66 1.02 7.14
N ALA A 37 6.28 2.01 7.77
CA ALA A 37 6.48 3.33 7.15
C ALA A 37 7.20 3.24 5.80
N ALA A 38 8.21 2.36 5.68
CA ALA A 38 8.93 2.13 4.43
C ALA A 38 8.05 1.52 3.33
N ASN A 39 7.06 0.71 3.71
CA ASN A 39 6.16 0.04 2.77
C ASN A 39 4.98 0.93 2.39
N ARG A 40 4.67 1.98 3.18
CA ARG A 40 3.67 3.00 2.86
C ARG A 40 4.10 3.94 1.74
N ALA A 41 5.40 4.06 1.46
CA ALA A 41 5.89 4.98 0.45
C ALA A 41 5.93 4.35 -0.96
N ILE A 42 5.64 5.15 -1.97
CA ILE A 42 6.04 4.89 -3.36
C ILE A 42 7.42 5.51 -3.65
N VAL A 43 8.04 5.08 -4.74
CA VAL A 43 9.25 5.69 -5.30
C VAL A 43 8.90 6.22 -6.68
N VAL A 44 9.20 7.50 -6.93
CA VAL A 44 9.08 8.14 -8.24
C VAL A 44 10.47 8.24 -8.88
N SER A 45 10.54 7.95 -10.18
CA SER A 45 11.77 8.03 -10.97
C SER A 45 11.45 8.31 -12.45
N ASP A 46 12.50 8.47 -13.27
CA ASP A 46 12.39 8.67 -14.72
C ASP A 46 11.43 9.81 -15.09
N GLU A 47 11.47 10.90 -14.33
CA GLU A 47 10.63 12.07 -14.55
C GLU A 47 10.99 12.78 -15.86
N THR A 48 9.96 13.16 -16.60
CA THR A 48 10.04 14.05 -17.75
C THR A 48 9.02 15.18 -17.56
N GLU A 49 8.96 16.09 -18.52
CA GLU A 49 7.90 17.11 -18.59
C GLU A 49 6.48 16.53 -18.59
N LYS A 50 6.29 15.28 -19.05
CA LYS A 50 4.94 14.71 -19.30
C LYS A 50 4.76 13.28 -18.79
N SER A 51 5.74 12.73 -18.08
CA SER A 51 5.69 11.38 -17.53
C SER A 51 6.54 11.23 -16.29
N MET A 52 6.23 10.20 -15.52
CA MET A 52 7.07 9.69 -14.44
C MET A 52 6.80 8.22 -14.24
N LYS A 53 7.79 7.47 -13.77
CA LYS A 53 7.64 6.08 -13.35
C LYS A 53 7.36 6.04 -11.85
N VAL A 54 6.29 5.35 -11.48
CA VAL A 54 5.91 5.11 -10.09
C VAL A 54 6.18 3.65 -9.78
N THR A 55 6.92 3.39 -8.72
CA THR A 55 7.27 2.06 -8.22
C THR A 55 6.83 1.91 -6.77
N TRP A 56 6.35 0.74 -6.38
CA TRP A 56 5.89 0.45 -5.02
C TRP A 56 6.36 -0.94 -4.57
N GLN A 57 6.32 -1.22 -3.27
CA GLN A 57 6.60 -2.58 -2.82
C GLN A 57 5.40 -3.50 -3.10
N PRO A 58 5.60 -4.81 -3.30
CA PRO A 58 4.48 -5.73 -3.46
C PRO A 58 3.59 -5.76 -2.22
N ALA A 59 2.27 -5.77 -2.41
CA ALA A 59 1.33 -6.09 -1.34
C ALA A 59 1.22 -7.61 -1.17
N PRO A 60 0.94 -8.12 0.05
CA PRO A 60 0.93 -9.56 0.31
C PRO A 60 -0.29 -10.25 -0.31
N GLY A 61 -0.15 -11.55 -0.55
CA GLY A 61 -1.22 -12.39 -1.07
C GLY A 61 -1.49 -12.16 -2.57
N ASN A 62 -2.67 -12.63 -3.03
CA ASN A 62 -3.00 -12.66 -4.45
C ASN A 62 -3.72 -11.38 -4.89
N VAL A 63 -2.93 -10.35 -5.23
CA VAL A 63 -3.44 -9.09 -5.78
C VAL A 63 -4.02 -9.31 -7.18
N VAL A 64 -5.27 -8.87 -7.40
CA VAL A 64 -5.92 -8.90 -8.72
C VAL A 64 -5.35 -7.80 -9.62
N ASN A 65 -5.26 -6.58 -9.09
CA ASN A 65 -4.63 -5.43 -9.74
C ASN A 65 -4.27 -4.36 -8.72
N TYR A 66 -3.46 -3.40 -9.13
CA TYR A 66 -3.28 -2.15 -8.38
C TYR A 66 -4.10 -1.04 -9.04
N ARG A 67 -4.78 -0.24 -8.24
CA ARG A 67 -5.38 1.03 -8.66
C ARG A 67 -4.41 2.15 -8.30
N VAL A 68 -3.97 2.90 -9.29
CA VAL A 68 -3.04 4.02 -9.13
C VAL A 68 -3.82 5.31 -9.40
N THR A 69 -3.95 6.18 -8.41
CA THR A 69 -4.57 7.49 -8.56
C THR A 69 -3.51 8.58 -8.47
N TYR A 70 -3.66 9.65 -9.24
CA TYR A 70 -2.74 10.77 -9.25
C TYR A 70 -3.51 12.07 -9.45
N LYS A 71 -3.19 13.09 -8.64
CA LYS A 71 -3.93 14.35 -8.59
C LYS A 71 -2.97 15.54 -8.58
N PRO A 72 -3.09 16.48 -9.54
CA PRO A 72 -2.34 17.74 -9.48
C PRO A 72 -3.00 18.73 -8.51
N PRO A 73 -2.30 19.80 -8.09
CA PRO A 73 -2.82 20.77 -7.14
C PRO A 73 -4.03 21.49 -7.75
N GLY A 74 -5.16 21.49 -7.03
CA GLY A 74 -6.42 22.11 -7.50
C GLY A 74 -7.08 21.43 -8.70
N GLY A 75 -6.52 20.34 -9.23
CA GLY A 75 -7.07 19.63 -10.38
C GLY A 75 -7.85 18.37 -10.03
N ARG A 76 -8.41 17.74 -11.07
CA ARG A 76 -9.17 16.48 -10.93
C ARG A 76 -8.22 15.31 -10.76
N GLN A 77 -8.57 14.40 -9.84
CA GLN A 77 -7.89 13.13 -9.68
C GLN A 77 -8.09 12.25 -10.92
N LEU A 78 -6.99 11.67 -11.39
CA LEU A 78 -6.95 10.71 -12.48
C LEU A 78 -6.62 9.32 -11.93
N ALA A 79 -6.91 8.28 -12.71
CA ALA A 79 -6.68 6.89 -12.31
C ALA A 79 -6.05 6.08 -13.45
N ALA A 80 -5.20 5.14 -13.08
CA ALA A 80 -4.60 4.12 -13.92
C ALA A 80 -4.71 2.75 -13.22
N LYS A 81 -4.62 1.68 -13.99
CA LYS A 81 -4.68 0.31 -13.50
C LYS A 81 -3.38 -0.41 -13.88
N ALA A 82 -2.73 -1.02 -12.89
CA ALA A 82 -1.57 -1.87 -13.12
C ALA A 82 -1.95 -3.34 -12.82
N PRO A 83 -1.45 -4.31 -13.60
CA PRO A 83 -1.67 -5.74 -13.32
C PRO A 83 -1.15 -6.16 -11.94
N GLY A 84 -1.80 -7.11 -11.27
CA GLY A 84 -1.45 -7.54 -9.91
C GLY A 84 -0.03 -8.12 -9.77
N GLY A 85 0.52 -8.69 -10.84
CA GLY A 85 1.90 -9.19 -10.88
C GLY A 85 2.98 -8.12 -11.11
N THR A 86 2.60 -6.83 -11.13
CA THR A 86 3.53 -5.72 -11.38
C THR A 86 3.60 -4.79 -10.17
N THR A 87 4.76 -4.14 -10.02
CA THR A 87 5.03 -3.19 -8.93
C THR A 87 5.46 -1.82 -9.44
N SER A 88 5.24 -1.54 -10.72
CA SER A 88 5.51 -0.23 -11.30
C SER A 88 4.56 0.10 -12.45
N ILE A 89 4.36 1.39 -12.70
CA ILE A 89 3.64 1.92 -13.86
C ILE A 89 4.27 3.24 -14.31
N VAL A 90 4.19 3.53 -15.60
CA VAL A 90 4.55 4.85 -16.14
C VAL A 90 3.28 5.69 -16.30
N LEU A 91 3.18 6.76 -15.54
CA LEU A 91 2.15 7.78 -15.71
C LEU A 91 2.56 8.69 -16.87
N ARG A 92 1.62 9.04 -17.75
CA ARG A 92 1.86 9.78 -18.99
C ARG A 92 0.83 10.88 -19.16
N ARG A 93 1.13 11.82 -20.08
CA ARG A 93 0.27 12.98 -20.39
C ARG A 93 0.06 13.87 -19.15
N LEU A 94 1.13 14.01 -18.37
CA LEU A 94 1.18 14.90 -17.23
C LEU A 94 1.46 16.33 -17.67
N THR A 95 1.16 17.29 -16.81
CA THR A 95 1.47 18.70 -17.00
C THR A 95 2.89 18.97 -16.50
N PRO A 96 3.73 19.68 -17.28
CA PRO A 96 5.08 20.07 -16.85
C PRO A 96 5.08 20.88 -15.55
N LEU A 97 6.21 20.85 -14.83
CA LEU A 97 6.41 21.58 -13.57
C LEU A 97 5.23 21.44 -12.56
N THR A 98 4.63 20.24 -12.48
CA THR A 98 3.48 19.98 -11.61
C THR A 98 3.78 18.82 -10.66
N THR A 99 3.58 19.06 -9.36
CA THR A 99 3.65 18.02 -8.32
C THR A 99 2.32 17.28 -8.23
N TYR A 100 2.35 15.96 -8.37
CA TYR A 100 1.18 15.09 -8.25
C TYR A 100 1.23 14.34 -6.93
N GLU A 101 0.11 14.35 -6.20
CA GLU A 101 -0.16 13.40 -5.11
C GLU A 101 -0.53 12.05 -5.75
N ILE A 102 0.15 10.96 -5.37
CA ILE A 102 -0.01 9.64 -5.97
C ILE A 102 -0.35 8.61 -4.90
N THR A 103 -1.38 7.81 -5.16
CA THR A 103 -1.82 6.73 -4.28
C THR A 103 -1.92 5.43 -5.07
N VAL A 104 -1.36 4.34 -4.55
CA VAL A 104 -1.41 2.99 -5.11
C VAL A 104 -2.13 2.09 -4.11
N VAL A 105 -3.25 1.50 -4.53
CA VAL A 105 -4.08 0.62 -3.71
C VAL A 105 -4.11 -0.78 -4.33
N PRO A 106 -3.65 -1.83 -3.62
CA PRO A 106 -3.85 -3.20 -4.07
C PRO A 106 -5.34 -3.58 -4.00
N VAL A 107 -5.84 -4.24 -5.03
CA VAL A 107 -7.22 -4.72 -5.10
C VAL A 107 -7.19 -6.25 -5.08
N TYR A 108 -7.89 -6.84 -4.13
CA TYR A 108 -8.10 -8.27 -3.95
C TYR A 108 -9.54 -8.64 -4.31
N ARG A 109 -9.83 -9.95 -4.36
CA ARG A 109 -11.22 -10.42 -4.51
C ARG A 109 -12.11 -10.03 -3.33
N SER A 110 -11.54 -9.89 -2.15
CA SER A 110 -12.23 -9.48 -0.92
C SER A 110 -12.42 -7.96 -0.79
N GLY A 111 -11.81 -7.16 -1.67
CA GLY A 111 -11.83 -5.70 -1.60
C GLY A 111 -10.44 -5.07 -1.69
N GLU A 112 -10.35 -3.82 -1.27
CA GLU A 112 -9.11 -3.02 -1.31
C GLU A 112 -8.21 -3.31 -0.11
N GLY A 113 -6.90 -3.27 -0.33
CA GLY A 113 -5.91 -3.35 0.74
C GLY A 113 -5.35 -1.99 1.15
N LYS A 114 -4.24 -2.04 1.88
CA LYS A 114 -3.57 -0.85 2.42
C LYS A 114 -2.90 -0.05 1.31
N ALA A 115 -3.12 1.26 1.32
CA ALA A 115 -2.61 2.18 0.33
C ALA A 115 -1.12 2.47 0.51
N ARG A 116 -0.48 2.84 -0.61
CA ARG A 116 0.89 3.31 -0.70
C ARG A 116 0.87 4.69 -1.35
N GLU A 117 1.55 5.65 -0.74
CA GLU A 117 1.39 7.06 -1.05
C GLU A 117 2.73 7.73 -1.26
N GLY A 118 2.72 8.84 -1.99
CA GLY A 118 3.88 9.68 -2.20
C GLY A 118 3.59 10.75 -3.25
N GLU A 119 4.60 11.52 -3.56
CA GLU A 119 4.50 12.63 -4.50
C GLU A 119 5.54 12.49 -5.61
N GLY A 120 5.22 13.01 -6.79
CA GLY A 120 6.13 13.07 -7.93
C GLY A 120 5.98 14.39 -8.68
N THR A 121 7.09 15.02 -9.05
CA THR A 121 7.09 16.30 -9.76
C THR A 121 7.67 16.13 -11.16
N THR A 122 6.88 16.47 -12.17
CA THR A 122 7.36 16.50 -13.56
C THR A 122 8.39 17.60 -13.76
N LEU A 123 9.30 17.41 -14.71
CA LEU A 123 10.31 18.42 -15.05
C LEU A 123 9.73 19.61 -15.84
N SER A 124 10.53 20.66 -15.99
CA SER A 124 10.21 21.87 -16.77
C SER A 124 10.35 21.65 -18.26
#